data_AF-A0A1B3XTS0-F1
#
_entry.id   AF-A0A1B3XTS0-F1
#
_cell.length_a   1.000
_cell.length_b   1.000
_cell.length_c   1.000
_cell.angle_alpha   90.00
_cell.angle_beta   90.00
_cell.angle_gamma   90.00
#
_symmetry.space_group_name_H-M   'P 1'
#
loop_
_entity.id
_entity.type
_entity.pdbx_description
1 polymer ?
#
loop_
_entity_poly.entity_id
_entity_poly.type
_entity_poly.pdbx_seq_one_letter_code
_entity_poly.pdbx_strand_id
1 'polypeptide(L)'
;MKNKLLITVLITSIAFNLFLFGRWFIFERAYEPSESEQIILSEMVQKTVEGEDYQKIAEKENIIAIDTNLDKNKGGAFPYYLGVSVRTDKQTHLFSCDDDQCSEMESAGTAYSRYKDEEPSLPLKP
;
A
#
# COMPACT_ATOMS: atom_id res chain seq x y z
N MET A 1 -29.51 -42.87 6.65
CA MET A 1 -29.77 -41.46 6.24
C MET A 1 -28.99 -40.46 7.10
N LYS A 2 -28.99 -40.56 8.44
CA LYS A 2 -28.20 -39.68 9.34
C LYS A 2 -26.72 -39.56 8.98
N ASN A 3 -26.01 -40.67 8.72
CA ASN A 3 -24.60 -40.62 8.37
C ASN A 3 -24.32 -39.93 7.02
N LYS A 4 -25.22 -40.07 6.02
CA LYS A 4 -25.07 -39.37 4.74
C LYS A 4 -25.20 -37.87 4.91
N LEU A 5 -26.15 -37.42 5.74
CA LEU A 5 -26.37 -36.01 6.02
C LEU A 5 -25.20 -35.40 6.82
N LEU A 6 -24.66 -36.13 7.81
CA LEU A 6 -23.44 -35.77 8.53
C LEU A 6 -22.22 -35.65 7.60
N ILE A 7 -22.04 -36.60 6.69
CA ILE A 7 -20.94 -36.59 5.71
C ILE A 7 -21.09 -35.39 4.76
N THR A 8 -22.29 -35.12 4.25
CA THR A 8 -22.53 -33.96 3.38
C THR A 8 -22.21 -32.64 4.10
N VAL A 9 -22.67 -32.47 5.33
CA VAL A 9 -22.38 -31.27 6.13
C VAL A 9 -20.87 -31.13 6.39
N LEU A 10 -20.17 -32.23 6.67
CA LEU A 10 -18.74 -32.23 6.86
C LEU A 10 -17.99 -31.80 5.59
N ILE A 11 -18.36 -32.35 4.42
CA ILE A 11 -17.76 -31.98 3.14
C ILE A 11 -18.00 -30.50 2.82
N THR A 12 -19.23 -30.02 3.00
CA THR A 12 -19.56 -28.60 2.79
C THR A 12 -18.75 -27.69 3.72
N SER A 13 -18.61 -28.07 4.99
CA SER A 13 -17.82 -27.33 5.97
C SER A 13 -16.34 -27.27 5.59
N ILE A 14 -15.75 -28.40 5.20
CA ILE A 14 -14.34 -28.46 4.76
C ILE A 14 -14.15 -27.61 3.50
N ALA A 15 -15.03 -27.76 2.50
CA ALA A 15 -14.95 -27.00 1.26
C ALA A 15 -15.04 -25.48 1.50
N PHE A 16 -15.95 -25.05 2.37
CA PHE A 16 -16.10 -23.64 2.71
C PHE A 16 -14.86 -23.09 3.43
N ASN A 17 -14.31 -23.83 4.40
CA ASN A 17 -13.07 -23.43 5.08
C ASN A 17 -11.86 -23.37 4.13
N LEU A 18 -11.72 -24.35 3.23
CA LEU A 18 -10.68 -24.34 2.20
C LEU A 18 -10.84 -23.16 1.23
N PHE A 19 -12.07 -22.82 0.86
CA PHE A 19 -12.36 -21.65 0.04
C PHE A 19 -11.96 -20.34 0.75
N LEU A 20 -12.34 -20.17 2.01
CA LEU A 20 -11.95 -19.01 2.81
C LEU A 20 -10.44 -18.91 2.98
N PHE A 21 -9.78 -20.03 3.30
CA PHE A 21 -8.32 -20.09 3.43
C PHE A 21 -7.63 -19.76 2.11
N GLY A 22 -8.07 -20.35 0.99
CA GLY A 22 -7.51 -20.08 -0.32
C GLY A 22 -7.68 -18.62 -0.73
N ARG A 23 -8.85 -18.03 -0.48
CA ARG A 23 -9.09 -16.60 -0.71
C ARG A 23 -8.15 -15.74 0.13
N TRP A 24 -8.07 -15.99 1.43
CA TRP A 24 -7.18 -15.25 2.34
C TRP A 24 -5.71 -15.36 1.90
N PHE A 25 -5.24 -16.58 1.65
CA PHE A 25 -3.87 -16.86 1.27
C PHE A 25 -3.47 -16.24 -0.08
N ILE A 26 -4.37 -16.28 -1.07
CA ILE A 26 -4.07 -15.78 -2.42
C ILE A 26 -4.24 -14.26 -2.50
N PHE A 27 -5.29 -13.70 -1.91
CA PHE A 27 -5.57 -12.28 -2.08
C PHE A 27 -4.88 -11.43 -1.02
N GLU A 28 -5.05 -11.72 0.27
CA GLU A 28 -4.54 -10.83 1.32
C GLU A 28 -3.01 -10.91 1.41
N ARG A 29 -2.45 -12.12 1.40
CA ARG A 29 -0.99 -12.29 1.48
C ARG A 29 -0.25 -11.84 0.22
N ALA A 30 -0.90 -11.85 -0.94
CA ALA A 30 -0.27 -11.36 -2.16
C ALA A 30 -0.09 -9.84 -2.13
N TYR A 31 -0.96 -9.09 -1.47
CA TYR A 31 -0.88 -7.63 -1.44
C TYR A 31 -0.15 -7.07 -0.20
N GLU A 32 0.29 -7.92 0.72
CA GLU A 32 1.18 -7.53 1.81
C GLU A 32 2.66 -7.56 1.39
N PRO A 33 3.47 -6.58 1.85
CA PRO A 33 4.91 -6.63 1.68
C PRO A 33 5.51 -7.69 2.60
N SER A 34 6.34 -8.55 2.01
CA SER A 34 7.22 -9.49 2.72
C SER A 34 8.21 -8.75 3.63
N GLU A 35 8.83 -9.46 4.57
CA GLU A 35 9.82 -8.87 5.48
C GLU A 35 10.96 -8.17 4.73
N SER A 36 11.46 -8.74 3.63
CA SER A 36 12.49 -8.10 2.80
C SER A 36 11.97 -6.84 2.10
N GLU A 37 10.75 -6.88 1.57
CA GLU A 37 10.12 -5.70 0.94
C GLU A 37 9.90 -4.58 1.97
N GLN A 38 9.56 -4.90 3.23
CA GLN A 38 9.41 -3.91 4.30
C GLN A 38 10.73 -3.22 4.66
N ILE A 39 11.83 -3.97 4.71
CA ILE A 39 13.17 -3.39 4.95
C ILE A 39 13.50 -2.41 3.83
N ILE A 40 13.32 -2.82 2.57
CA ILE A 40 13.59 -1.98 1.41
C ILE A 40 12.69 -0.73 1.40
N LEU A 41 11.40 -0.88 1.70
CA LEU A 41 10.49 0.26 1.83
C LEU A 41 10.94 1.24 2.92
N SER A 42 11.51 0.75 4.01
CA SER A 42 12.06 1.59 5.07
C SER A 42 13.29 2.37 4.59
N GLU A 43 14.18 1.73 3.82
CA GLU A 43 15.33 2.38 3.19
C GLU A 43 14.89 3.43 2.16
N MET A 44 13.86 3.13 1.36
CA MET A 44 13.28 4.06 0.39
C MET A 44 12.68 5.30 1.06
N VAL A 45 12.01 5.14 2.22
CA VAL A 45 11.51 6.27 3.00
C VAL A 45 12.66 7.17 3.45
N GLN A 46 13.74 6.58 3.98
CA GLN A 46 14.91 7.35 4.38
C GLN A 46 15.51 8.12 3.19
N LYS A 47 15.77 7.43 2.07
CA LYS A 47 16.28 8.05 0.83
C LYS A 47 15.36 9.17 0.32
N THR A 48 14.05 8.99 0.45
CA THR A 48 13.07 10.02 0.05
C THR A 48 13.25 11.28 0.91
N VAL A 49 13.31 11.14 2.23
CA VAL A 49 13.43 12.28 3.16
C VAL A 49 14.77 13.00 3.01
N GLU A 50 15.84 12.26 2.71
CA GLU A 50 17.18 12.82 2.47
C GLU A 50 17.32 13.46 1.07
N GLY A 51 16.43 13.13 0.14
CA GLY A 51 16.47 13.59 -1.25
C GLY A 51 16.07 15.07 -1.44
N GLU A 52 16.63 15.71 -2.46
CA GLU A 52 16.38 17.13 -2.74
C GLU A 52 14.91 17.45 -3.02
N ASP A 53 14.21 16.55 -3.71
CA ASP A 53 12.83 16.78 -4.11
C ASP A 53 11.89 16.84 -2.90
N TYR A 54 12.12 16.00 -1.89
CA TYR A 54 11.41 16.08 -0.62
C TYR A 54 11.68 17.41 0.08
N GLN A 55 12.95 17.84 0.16
CA GLN A 55 13.30 19.11 0.82
C GLN A 55 12.61 20.30 0.16
N LYS A 56 12.57 20.34 -1.19
CA LYS A 56 11.86 21.37 -1.95
C LYS A 56 10.35 21.39 -1.67
N ILE A 57 9.74 20.24 -1.37
CA ILE A 57 8.33 20.12 -0.99
C ILE A 57 8.13 20.57 0.45
N ALA A 58 8.96 20.08 1.38
CA ALA A 58 8.89 20.39 2.81
C ALA A 58 9.10 21.89 3.12
N GLU A 59 9.80 22.63 2.25
CA GLU A 59 9.93 24.09 2.33
C GLU A 59 8.65 24.85 1.95
N LYS A 60 7.73 24.24 1.18
CA LYS A 60 6.59 24.92 0.54
C LYS A 60 5.23 24.41 0.97
N GLU A 61 5.19 23.21 1.54
CA GLU A 61 3.98 22.47 1.88
C GLU A 61 4.14 21.84 3.26
N ASN A 62 3.04 21.75 4.00
CA ASN A 62 3.08 21.12 5.31
C ASN A 62 3.00 19.60 5.13
N ILE A 63 4.03 18.88 5.55
CA ILE A 63 4.07 17.41 5.47
C ILE A 63 3.18 16.83 6.57
N ILE A 64 2.24 15.96 6.18
CA ILE A 64 1.25 15.36 7.07
C ILE A 64 1.62 13.92 7.38
N ALA A 65 1.95 13.15 6.35
CA ALA A 65 2.30 11.75 6.49
C ALA A 65 3.23 11.29 5.36
N ILE A 66 4.00 10.25 5.64
CA ILE A 66 4.78 9.53 4.65
C ILE A 66 4.33 8.07 4.72
N ASP A 67 3.78 7.57 3.61
CA ASP A 67 3.23 6.23 3.49
C ASP A 67 4.00 5.44 2.43
N THR A 68 4.25 4.17 2.70
CA THR A 68 4.84 3.22 1.75
C THR A 68 3.75 2.54 0.95
N ASN A 69 3.95 2.38 -0.35
CA ASN A 69 3.01 1.74 -1.26
C ASN A 69 3.62 0.52 -1.93
N LEU A 70 2.79 -0.51 -2.11
CA LEU A 70 3.12 -1.74 -2.81
C LEU A 70 2.04 -2.00 -3.86
N ASP A 71 2.43 -2.01 -5.13
CA ASP A 71 1.53 -2.36 -6.23
C ASP A 71 2.12 -3.49 -7.07
N LYS A 72 1.89 -4.74 -6.65
CA LYS A 72 2.36 -5.93 -7.37
C LYS A 72 1.67 -6.14 -8.73
N ASN A 73 0.61 -5.38 -9.03
CA ASN A 73 -0.03 -5.41 -10.34
C ASN A 73 0.62 -4.40 -11.31
N LYS A 74 1.37 -3.42 -10.78
CA LYS A 74 2.21 -2.51 -11.56
C LYS A 74 3.31 -3.34 -12.19
N GLY A 75 3.14 -3.67 -13.47
CA GLY A 75 4.11 -4.47 -14.22
C GLY A 75 5.52 -3.87 -14.12
N GLY A 76 6.50 -4.70 -13.82
CA GLY A 76 7.89 -4.27 -13.62
C GLY A 76 8.63 -5.27 -12.74
N ALA A 77 9.96 -5.28 -12.85
CA ALA A 77 10.80 -5.99 -11.90
C ALA A 77 10.85 -5.21 -10.58
N PHE A 78 11.33 -5.87 -9.52
CA PHE A 78 11.81 -5.16 -8.34
C PHE A 78 12.83 -4.08 -8.77
N PRO A 79 12.82 -2.85 -8.20
CA PRO A 79 11.98 -2.33 -7.11
C PRO A 79 10.74 -1.52 -7.57
N TYR A 80 10.41 -1.51 -8.87
CA TYR A 80 9.45 -0.57 -9.46
C TYR A 80 7.98 -0.71 -9.03
N TYR A 81 7.64 -1.81 -8.36
CA TYR A 81 6.34 -2.03 -7.73
C TYR A 81 6.25 -1.48 -6.29
N LEU A 82 7.38 -1.01 -5.74
CA LEU A 82 7.46 -0.31 -4.47
C LEU A 82 7.44 1.20 -4.71
N GLY A 83 6.93 1.95 -3.74
CA GLY A 83 6.96 3.41 -3.80
C GLY A 83 6.76 4.05 -2.44
N VAL A 84 7.07 5.34 -2.37
CA VAL A 84 6.83 6.17 -1.20
C VAL A 84 5.89 7.29 -1.60
N SER A 85 4.93 7.61 -0.75
CA SER A 85 4.03 8.75 -0.95
C SER A 85 4.14 9.71 0.20
N VAL A 86 4.37 10.98 -0.12
CA VAL A 86 4.47 12.07 0.84
C VAL A 86 3.20 12.89 0.74
N ARG A 87 2.37 12.81 1.77
CA ARG A 87 1.08 13.49 1.85
C ARG A 87 1.28 14.86 2.48
N THR A 88 0.78 15.89 1.82
CA THR A 88 0.82 17.27 2.30
C THR A 88 -0.58 17.84 2.47
N ASP A 89 -0.64 19.06 2.99
CA ASP A 89 -1.87 19.87 3.06
C ASP A 89 -2.44 20.23 1.68
N LYS A 90 -1.65 20.10 0.61
CA LYS A 90 -2.08 20.43 -0.76
C LYS A 90 -2.37 19.18 -1.58
N GLN A 91 -1.45 18.22 -1.60
CA GLN A 91 -1.53 17.04 -2.47
C GLN A 91 -0.62 15.91 -1.98
N THR A 92 -0.67 14.77 -2.67
CA THR A 92 0.26 13.67 -2.42
C THR A 92 1.33 13.67 -3.49
N HIS A 93 2.59 13.71 -3.09
CA HIS A 93 3.74 13.52 -3.98
C HIS A 93 4.16 12.06 -3.95
N LEU A 94 4.36 11.47 -5.12
CA LEU A 94 4.73 10.07 -5.28
C LEU A 94 6.21 10.00 -5.61
N PHE A 95 6.90 9.05 -5.00
CA PHE A 95 8.32 8.79 -5.19
C PHE A 95 8.55 7.34 -5.59
N SER A 96 9.49 7.13 -6.51
CA SER A 96 9.97 5.81 -6.94
C SER A 96 11.49 5.81 -7.06
N CYS A 97 12.07 4.62 -7.14
CA CYS A 97 13.49 4.47 -7.44
C CYS A 97 13.80 4.98 -8.86
N ASP A 98 14.93 5.64 -9.02
CA ASP A 98 15.46 6.15 -10.29
C ASP A 98 16.07 5.03 -11.15
N ASP A 99 16.63 4.00 -10.50
CA ASP A 99 17.29 2.86 -11.13
C ASP A 99 16.89 1.51 -10.51
N ASP A 100 17.44 0.42 -11.04
CA ASP A 100 17.21 -0.95 -10.57
C ASP A 100 17.89 -1.26 -9.22
N GLN A 101 18.82 -0.42 -8.77
CA GLN A 101 19.49 -0.52 -7.48
C GLN A 101 18.86 0.39 -6.42
N CYS A 102 17.89 1.22 -6.79
CA CYS A 102 17.33 2.29 -5.97
C CYS A 102 18.43 3.18 -5.34
N SER A 103 19.36 3.63 -6.18
CA SER A 103 20.42 4.54 -5.76
C SER A 103 19.82 5.79 -5.13
N GLU A 104 18.84 6.41 -5.81
CA GLU A 104 18.12 7.60 -5.34
C GLU A 104 16.60 7.44 -5.49
N MET A 105 15.86 8.30 -4.78
CA MET A 105 14.40 8.39 -4.91
C MET A 105 14.06 9.64 -5.72
N GLU A 106 13.30 9.46 -6.79
CA GLU A 106 12.86 10.56 -7.65
C GLU A 106 11.36 10.79 -7.56
N SER A 107 10.92 12.01 -7.90
CA SER A 107 9.51 12.34 -8.02
C SER A 107 8.86 11.61 -9.19
N ALA A 108 7.97 10.67 -8.88
CA ALA A 108 7.17 9.90 -9.82
C ALA A 108 5.88 10.62 -10.27
N GLY A 109 5.61 11.80 -9.70
CA GLY A 109 4.45 12.61 -9.99
C GLY A 109 3.62 12.95 -8.76
N THR A 110 2.41 13.45 -8.99
CA THR A 110 1.52 13.91 -7.92
C THR A 110 0.14 13.31 -8.08
N ALA A 111 -0.48 12.96 -6.96
CA ALA A 111 -1.85 12.50 -6.89
C ALA A 111 -2.68 13.52 -6.13
N TYR A 112 -3.87 13.82 -6.66
CA TYR A 112 -4.78 14.76 -6.01
C TYR A 112 -5.40 14.12 -4.77
N SER A 113 -4.89 14.51 -3.62
CA SER A 113 -5.37 14.08 -2.31
C SER A 113 -5.20 15.27 -1.38
N ARG A 114 -6.21 16.13 -1.31
CA ARG A 114 -6.29 17.12 -0.25
C ARG A 114 -6.61 16.38 1.03
N TYR A 115 -5.58 16.09 1.83
CA TYR A 115 -5.81 15.68 3.20
C TYR A 115 -6.42 16.88 3.94
N LYS A 116 -7.68 16.74 4.31
CA LYS A 116 -8.41 17.71 5.10
C LYS A 116 -8.73 17.01 6.40
N ASP A 117 -8.23 17.52 7.53
CA ASP A 117 -8.77 17.25 8.86
C ASP A 117 -10.20 17.84 9.01
N GLU A 118 -10.95 18.01 7.91
CA GLU A 118 -12.26 18.62 7.95
C GLU A 118 -13.28 17.62 8.48
N GLU A 119 -14.19 18.16 9.30
CA GLU A 119 -15.41 17.49 9.71
C GLU A 119 -16.09 16.79 8.53
N PRO A 120 -16.68 15.60 8.75
CA PRO A 120 -17.29 14.81 7.68
C PRO A 120 -18.17 15.68 6.78
N SER A 121 -17.90 15.64 5.48
CA SER A 121 -18.61 16.42 4.45
C SER A 121 -20.06 15.97 4.21
N LEU A 122 -20.58 15.10 5.08
CA LEU A 122 -21.95 14.64 5.09
C LEU A 122 -22.69 15.37 6.22
N PRO A 123 -23.87 15.94 5.99
CA PRO A 123 -24.79 16.08 7.09
C PRO A 123 -25.23 14.67 7.48
N LEU A 124 -24.66 14.11 8.56
CA LEU A 124 -25.40 13.14 9.38
C LEU A 124 -26.44 13.95 10.16
N LYS A 125 -27.44 14.47 9.45
CA LYS A 125 -28.65 14.98 10.11
C LYS A 125 -29.47 13.77 10.57
N PRO A 126 -29.97 13.78 11.83
CA PRO A 126 -30.91 12.77 12.31
C PRO A 126 -32.21 12.78 11.50
#